data_AF-J2IPV8-F1
#
_entry.id   AF-J2IPV8-F1
#
_cell.length_a   1.000
_cell.length_b   1.000
_cell.length_c   1.000
_cell.angle_alpha   90.00
_cell.angle_beta   90.00
_cell.angle_gamma   90.00
#
_symmetry.space_group_name_H-M   'P 1'
#
loop_
_entity.id
_entity.type
_entity.pdbx_description
1 polymer ?
#
loop_
_entity_poly.entity_id
_entity_poly.type
_entity_poly.pdbx_seq_one_letter_code
_entity_poly.pdbx_strand_id
1 'polypeptide(L)'
;MKTKAKFLSREKTMSLLNGIVPEAEKELAAAQMEGAQALAAKIKPRAPSETGSYRQSIQADKLSNRPGERAVGNGLNNETKDPNATGVFADYIWRFLEFGTVNMAKRPHIFPTYRQERPKIRRKMAAAVRKAVKRVKG
;
A
#
# COMPACT_ATOMS: atom_id res chain seq x y z
N MET A 1 12.73 42.18 2.08
CA MET A 1 12.44 40.73 2.10
C MET A 1 12.67 40.17 0.70
N LYS A 2 13.78 39.48 0.41
CA LYS A 2 14.06 38.91 -0.93
C LYS A 2 13.16 37.69 -1.14
N THR A 3 12.18 37.79 -2.03
CA THR A 3 11.37 36.66 -2.50
C THR A 3 12.28 35.63 -3.18
N LYS A 4 12.63 34.56 -2.47
CA LYS A 4 13.46 33.43 -2.96
C LYS A 4 12.66 32.45 -3.84
N ALA A 5 11.67 32.92 -4.59
CA ALA A 5 10.89 32.08 -5.50
C ALA A 5 11.07 32.58 -6.93
N LYS A 6 11.94 31.91 -7.69
CA LYS A 6 11.96 32.05 -9.15
C LYS A 6 10.74 31.29 -9.70
N PHE A 7 9.81 32.00 -10.34
CA PHE A 7 8.84 31.34 -11.21
C PHE A 7 9.62 30.65 -12.33
N LEU A 8 9.64 29.32 -12.31
CA LEU A 8 10.19 28.54 -13.41
C LEU A 8 9.25 28.69 -14.61
N SER A 9 9.80 28.79 -15.82
CA SER A 9 8.99 28.67 -17.02
C SER A 9 8.26 27.31 -17.00
N ARG A 10 7.07 27.27 -17.62
CA ARG A 10 6.27 26.04 -17.75
C ARG A 10 7.12 24.88 -18.26
N GLU A 11 7.97 25.13 -19.25
CA GLU A 11 8.88 24.15 -19.85
C GLU A 11 9.85 23.53 -18.83
N LYS A 12 10.49 24.38 -18.02
CA LYS A 12 11.44 23.89 -17.02
C LYS A 12 10.75 23.11 -15.90
N THR A 13 9.53 23.51 -15.54
CA THR A 13 8.69 22.76 -14.60
C THR A 13 8.31 21.38 -15.17
N MET A 14 7.87 21.33 -16.43
CA MET A 14 7.51 20.06 -17.10
C MET A 14 8.71 19.14 -17.30
N SER A 15 9.88 19.68 -17.65
CA SER A 15 11.13 18.91 -17.77
C SER A 15 11.53 18.26 -16.45
N LEU A 16 11.46 19.01 -15.34
CA LEU A 16 11.69 18.48 -14.00
C LEU A 16 10.67 17.39 -13.62
N LEU A 17 9.39 17.60 -13.91
CA LEU A 17 8.35 16.60 -13.65
C LEU A 17 8.58 15.32 -14.44
N ASN A 18 8.89 15.42 -15.73
CA ASN A 18 9.15 14.27 -16.59
C ASN A 18 10.37 13.46 -16.13
N GLY A 19 11.37 14.09 -15.52
CA GLY A 19 12.51 13.40 -14.91
C GLY A 19 12.17 12.75 -13.56
N ILE A 20 11.41 13.46 -12.70
CA ILE A 20 11.08 13.00 -11.34
C ILE A 20 10.06 11.86 -11.37
N VAL A 21 9.03 11.95 -12.19
CA VAL A 21 7.86 11.04 -12.14
C VAL A 21 8.25 9.57 -12.31
N PRO A 22 9.01 9.16 -13.35
CA PRO A 22 9.33 7.74 -13.55
C PRO A 22 10.19 7.16 -12.43
N GLU A 23 11.08 7.98 -11.87
CA GLU A 23 11.96 7.55 -10.78
C GLU A 23 11.22 7.48 -9.44
N ALA A 24 10.34 8.47 -9.19
CA ALA A 24 9.48 8.50 -8.03
C ALA A 24 8.51 7.32 -8.04
N GLU A 25 7.93 6.95 -9.18
CA GLU A 25 7.06 5.78 -9.32
C GLU A 25 7.79 4.48 -8.98
N LYS A 26 9.03 4.30 -9.45
CA LYS A 26 9.84 3.10 -9.13
C LYS A 26 10.14 2.98 -7.64
N GLU A 27 10.65 4.05 -7.03
CA GLU A 27 10.98 4.04 -5.60
C GLU A 27 9.71 3.95 -4.73
N LEU A 28 8.60 4.55 -5.17
CA LEU A 28 7.31 4.44 -4.50
C LEU A 28 6.76 3.01 -4.57
N ALA A 29 6.82 2.36 -5.73
CA ALA A 29 6.38 0.97 -5.90
C ALA A 29 7.16 0.01 -5.00
N ALA A 30 8.49 0.20 -4.89
CA ALA A 30 9.31 -0.58 -3.96
C ALA A 30 8.88 -0.35 -2.50
N ALA A 31 8.66 0.91 -2.09
CA ALA A 31 8.21 1.26 -0.75
C ALA A 31 6.80 0.76 -0.43
N GLN A 32 5.90 0.72 -1.43
CA GLN A 32 4.56 0.14 -1.33
C GLN A 32 4.64 -1.37 -1.08
N MET A 33 5.46 -2.09 -1.84
CA MET A 33 5.68 -3.53 -1.66
C MET A 33 6.26 -3.85 -0.28
N GLU A 34 7.33 -3.16 0.12
CA GLU A 34 7.95 -3.36 1.44
C GLU A 34 6.96 -3.03 2.58
N GLY A 35 6.21 -1.95 2.44
CA GLY A 35 5.18 -1.55 3.41
C GLY A 35 4.07 -2.60 3.55
N ALA A 36 3.59 -3.15 2.44
CA ALA A 36 2.58 -4.19 2.43
C ALA A 36 3.11 -5.52 3.01
N GLN A 37 4.33 -5.92 2.66
CA GLN A 37 4.97 -7.13 3.20
C GLN A 37 5.17 -7.02 4.72
N ALA A 38 5.65 -5.88 5.19
CA ALA A 38 5.81 -5.62 6.63
C ALA A 38 4.46 -5.64 7.37
N LEU A 39 3.40 -5.15 6.73
CA LEU A 39 2.04 -5.20 7.28
C LEU A 39 1.53 -6.64 7.34
N ALA A 40 1.64 -7.42 6.27
CA ALA A 40 1.24 -8.82 6.22
C ALA A 40 2.00 -9.64 7.29
N ALA A 41 3.31 -9.43 7.44
CA ALA A 41 4.13 -10.08 8.46
C ALA A 41 3.66 -9.77 9.89
N LYS A 42 3.09 -8.58 10.13
CA LYS A 42 2.52 -8.18 11.43
C LYS A 42 1.11 -8.70 11.65
N ILE A 43 0.33 -8.89 10.58
CA ILE A 43 -1.03 -9.44 10.65
C ILE A 43 -0.99 -10.95 10.91
N LYS A 44 -0.13 -11.69 10.18
CA LYS A 44 0.01 -13.16 10.29
C LYS A 44 0.02 -13.71 11.73
N PRO A 45 0.87 -13.25 12.65
CA PRO A 45 0.92 -13.80 14.01
C PRO A 45 -0.31 -13.46 14.86
N ARG A 46 -1.03 -12.37 14.52
CA ARG A 46 -2.25 -11.96 15.22
C ARG A 46 -3.51 -12.62 14.67
N ALA A 47 -3.43 -13.16 13.47
CA ALA A 47 -4.52 -13.90 12.86
C ALA A 47 -4.79 -15.19 13.64
N PRO A 48 -6.06 -15.54 13.90
CA PRO A 48 -6.41 -16.79 14.56
C PRO A 48 -5.96 -17.99 13.71
N SER A 49 -5.48 -19.04 14.38
CA SER A 49 -5.20 -20.34 13.74
C SER A 49 -5.91 -21.45 14.47
N GLU A 50 -7.09 -21.78 13.98
CA GLU A 50 -7.71 -23.05 14.33
C GLU A 50 -7.21 -24.12 13.34
N THR A 51 -7.23 -23.82 12.03
CA THR A 51 -6.76 -24.74 10.97
C THR A 51 -5.45 -24.29 10.30
N GLY A 52 -4.95 -23.09 10.60
CA GLY A 52 -3.69 -22.53 10.05
C GLY A 52 -3.75 -22.07 8.58
N SER A 53 -4.66 -22.61 7.76
CA SER A 53 -4.89 -22.22 6.36
C SER A 53 -5.10 -20.71 6.19
N TYR A 54 -5.97 -20.12 7.02
CA TYR A 54 -6.24 -18.68 7.00
C TYR A 54 -4.97 -17.85 7.22
N ARG A 55 -4.11 -18.23 8.17
CA ARG A 55 -2.85 -17.50 8.45
C ARG A 55 -1.91 -17.53 7.24
N GLN A 56 -1.89 -18.64 6.51
CA GLN A 56 -1.04 -18.82 5.32
C GLN A 56 -1.58 -18.04 4.11
N SER A 57 -2.90 -17.81 4.04
CA SER A 57 -3.53 -16.98 3.00
C SER A 57 -3.13 -15.51 3.04
N ILE A 58 -2.69 -15.01 4.21
CA ILE A 58 -2.37 -13.59 4.38
C ILE A 58 -1.09 -13.27 3.63
N GLN A 59 -1.19 -12.58 2.50
CA GLN A 59 -0.07 -12.29 1.61
C GLN A 59 -0.11 -10.84 1.15
N ALA A 60 1.07 -10.25 0.98
CA ALA A 60 1.21 -8.94 0.37
C ALA A 60 1.63 -9.13 -1.08
N ASP A 61 0.91 -8.49 -1.99
CA ASP A 61 1.19 -8.63 -3.41
C ASP A 61 0.66 -7.43 -4.20
N LYS A 62 1.06 -7.35 -5.46
CA LYS A 62 0.50 -6.39 -6.41
C LYS A 62 -0.90 -6.84 -6.82
N LEU A 63 -1.79 -5.87 -6.93
CA LEU A 63 -3.13 -6.08 -7.46
C LEU A 63 -3.10 -6.58 -8.92
N SER A 64 -2.04 -6.28 -9.67
CA SER A 64 -1.81 -6.79 -11.03
C SER A 64 -1.64 -8.32 -11.08
N ASN A 65 -1.07 -8.92 -10.03
CA ASN A 65 -0.72 -10.34 -9.99
C ASN A 65 -1.90 -11.23 -9.56
N ARG A 66 -2.99 -10.62 -9.06
CA ARG A 66 -4.14 -11.33 -8.49
C ARG A 66 -5.44 -10.92 -9.18
N PRO A 67 -5.64 -11.26 -10.47
CA PRO A 67 -6.82 -10.85 -11.22
C PRO A 67 -8.14 -11.42 -10.67
N GLY A 68 -8.11 -12.60 -10.03
CA GLY A 68 -9.30 -13.24 -9.43
C GLY A 68 -9.67 -12.76 -8.02
N GLU A 69 -8.70 -12.31 -7.21
CA GLU A 69 -8.97 -11.76 -5.86
C GLU A 69 -9.47 -10.31 -5.91
N ARG A 70 -9.47 -9.67 -7.08
CA ARG A 70 -10.16 -8.39 -7.36
C ARG A 70 -11.68 -8.46 -7.14
N ALA A 71 -12.25 -9.66 -7.10
CA ALA A 71 -13.69 -9.90 -7.20
C ALA A 71 -14.44 -10.08 -5.85
N VAL A 72 -13.76 -10.04 -4.70
CA VAL A 72 -14.44 -10.23 -3.40
C VAL A 72 -15.09 -8.91 -2.95
N GLY A 73 -16.27 -8.66 -3.52
CA GLY A 73 -17.07 -7.45 -3.37
C GLY A 73 -17.09 -6.65 -4.67
N ASN A 74 -18.28 -6.26 -5.13
CA ASN A 74 -18.54 -5.41 -6.31
C ASN A 74 -17.92 -3.98 -6.17
N GLY A 75 -16.63 -3.85 -5.88
CA GLY A 75 -15.99 -2.57 -5.54
C GLY A 75 -14.55 -2.42 -6.06
N LEU A 76 -14.03 -3.39 -6.81
CA LEU A 76 -12.75 -3.30 -7.51
C LEU A 76 -12.91 -3.77 -8.95
N ASN A 77 -13.97 -3.29 -9.62
CA ASN A 77 -14.16 -3.39 -11.07
C ASN A 77 -13.07 -2.56 -11.78
N ASN A 78 -11.83 -3.04 -11.81
CA ASN A 78 -10.73 -2.38 -12.53
C ASN A 78 -10.53 -0.88 -12.17
N GLU A 79 -10.92 -0.43 -10.97
CA GLU A 79 -10.90 1.01 -10.64
C GLU A 79 -9.49 1.57 -10.46
N THR A 80 -8.54 0.73 -10.06
CA THR A 80 -7.16 1.18 -9.89
C THR A 80 -6.43 1.16 -11.23
N LYS A 81 -6.34 2.34 -11.86
CA LYS A 81 -5.53 2.61 -13.05
C LYS A 81 -4.02 2.56 -12.81
N ASP A 82 -3.59 2.37 -11.55
CA ASP A 82 -2.18 2.26 -11.16
C ASP A 82 -1.70 0.80 -11.26
N PRO A 83 -0.76 0.48 -12.19
CA PRO A 83 -0.19 -0.85 -12.33
C PRO A 83 0.60 -1.32 -11.09
N ASN A 84 1.04 -0.39 -10.24
CA ASN A 84 1.86 -0.66 -9.06
C ASN A 84 1.07 -0.73 -7.75
N ALA A 85 -0.26 -0.72 -7.81
CA ALA A 85 -1.10 -0.80 -6.63
C ALA A 85 -0.83 -2.09 -5.84
N THR A 86 -0.39 -1.95 -4.60
CA THR A 86 -0.08 -3.06 -3.68
C THR A 86 -1.09 -3.14 -2.54
N GLY A 87 -1.55 -4.35 -2.25
CA GLY A 87 -2.48 -4.64 -1.15
C GLY A 87 -2.00 -5.77 -0.25
N VAL A 88 -2.67 -5.93 0.89
CA VAL A 88 -2.61 -7.15 1.69
C VAL A 88 -3.89 -7.92 1.43
N PHE A 89 -3.74 -9.16 0.99
CA PHE A 89 -4.82 -10.08 0.66
C PHE A 89 -4.91 -11.18 1.71
N ALA A 90 -6.12 -11.68 1.92
CA ALA A 90 -6.43 -12.76 2.84
C ALA A 90 -7.70 -13.47 2.34
N ASP A 91 -7.91 -14.73 2.75
CA ASP A 91 -9.13 -15.48 2.39
C ASP A 91 -10.40 -14.73 2.80
N TYR A 92 -11.48 -14.91 2.04
CA TYR A 92 -12.77 -14.22 2.23
C TYR A 92 -13.33 -14.24 3.66
N ILE A 93 -12.91 -15.23 4.47
CA ILE A 93 -13.28 -15.41 5.88
C ILE A 93 -12.78 -14.25 6.76
N TRP A 94 -11.77 -13.49 6.33
CA TRP A 94 -11.17 -12.39 7.08
C TRP A 94 -12.20 -11.39 7.63
N ARG A 95 -13.22 -11.06 6.83
CA ARG A 95 -14.25 -10.09 7.21
C ARG A 95 -15.07 -10.58 8.40
N PHE A 96 -15.42 -11.86 8.40
CA PHE A 96 -16.20 -12.47 9.47
C PHE A 96 -15.38 -12.61 10.76
N LEU A 97 -14.08 -12.88 10.64
CA LEU A 97 -13.17 -12.91 11.80
C LEU A 97 -12.94 -11.51 12.38
N GLU A 98 -12.77 -10.50 11.52
CA GLU A 98 -12.48 -9.13 11.95
C GLU A 98 -13.66 -8.49 12.70
N PHE A 99 -14.88 -8.65 12.17
CA PHE A 99 -16.08 -8.01 12.72
C PHE A 99 -16.93 -8.93 13.61
N GLY A 100 -16.69 -10.23 13.58
CA GLY A 100 -17.55 -11.23 14.21
C GLY A 100 -18.78 -11.55 13.36
N THR A 101 -19.53 -12.56 13.81
CA THR A 101 -20.83 -12.94 13.27
C THR A 101 -21.84 -13.03 14.41
N VAL A 102 -23.11 -13.31 14.09
CA VAL A 102 -24.16 -13.48 15.12
C VAL A 102 -23.77 -14.50 16.20
N ASN A 103 -23.08 -15.58 15.81
CA ASN A 103 -22.73 -16.68 16.70
C ASN A 103 -21.26 -16.69 17.14
N MET A 104 -20.45 -15.71 16.72
CA MET A 104 -19.02 -15.71 16.98
C MET A 104 -18.49 -14.30 17.28
N ALA A 105 -17.77 -14.18 18.39
CA ALA A 105 -17.17 -12.92 18.81
C ALA A 105 -16.12 -12.41 17.81
N LYS A 106 -16.01 -11.08 17.70
CA LYS A 106 -15.03 -10.40 16.86
C LYS A 106 -13.59 -10.70 17.30
N ARG A 107 -12.71 -10.96 16.34
CA ARG A 107 -11.27 -11.20 16.51
C ARG A 107 -10.49 -10.24 15.61
N PRO A 108 -10.42 -8.94 15.97
CA PRO A 108 -9.85 -7.92 15.09
C PRO A 108 -8.31 -8.02 15.04
N HIS A 109 -7.76 -8.14 13.84
CA HIS A 109 -6.33 -8.36 13.59
C HIS A 109 -5.79 -7.63 12.36
N ILE A 110 -6.62 -7.31 11.36
CA ILE A 110 -6.21 -6.59 10.14
C ILE A 110 -6.29 -5.07 10.34
N PHE A 111 -7.45 -4.53 10.71
CA PHE A 111 -7.62 -3.08 10.79
C PHE A 111 -6.90 -2.44 11.98
N PRO A 112 -6.85 -3.05 13.18
CA PRO A 112 -6.05 -2.52 14.28
C PRO A 112 -4.56 -2.40 13.91
N THR A 113 -4.00 -3.42 13.27
CA THR A 113 -2.59 -3.42 12.86
C THR A 113 -2.34 -2.42 11.74
N TYR A 114 -3.23 -2.35 10.74
CA TYR A 114 -3.17 -1.34 9.69
C TYR A 114 -3.20 0.06 10.28
N ARG A 115 -4.12 0.34 11.21
CA ARG A 115 -4.24 1.67 11.84
C ARG A 115 -2.97 2.07 12.58
N GLN A 116 -2.31 1.12 13.26
CA GLN A 116 -1.03 1.34 13.95
C GLN A 116 0.13 1.57 12.97
N GLU A 117 0.15 0.87 11.84
CA GLU A 117 1.27 0.89 10.89
C GLU A 117 1.10 1.93 9.77
N ARG A 118 -0.12 2.41 9.51
CA ARG A 118 -0.44 3.40 8.49
C ARG A 118 0.45 4.65 8.55
N PRO A 119 0.73 5.28 9.71
CA PRO A 119 1.63 6.43 9.78
C PRO A 119 3.06 6.08 9.33
N LYS A 120 3.57 4.89 9.70
CA LYS A 120 4.92 4.43 9.35
C LYS A 120 5.02 4.14 7.85
N ILE A 121 4.02 3.46 7.28
CA ILE A 121 3.93 3.16 5.86
C ILE A 121 3.91 4.46 5.05
N ARG A 122 3.04 5.42 5.41
CA ARG A 122 2.99 6.74 4.76
C ARG A 122 4.31 7.49 4.85
N ARG A 123 5.00 7.43 5.99
CA ARG A 123 6.32 8.06 6.17
C ARG A 123 7.38 7.44 5.26
N LYS A 124 7.39 6.10 5.13
CA LYS A 124 8.30 5.39 4.22
C LYS A 124 8.06 5.79 2.75
N MET A 125 6.80 5.83 2.32
CA MET A 125 6.44 6.28 0.96
C MET A 125 6.88 7.72 0.70
N ALA A 126 6.62 8.63 1.63
CA ALA A 126 7.05 10.03 1.50
C ALA A 126 8.58 10.17 1.45
N ALA A 127 9.32 9.34 2.20
CA ALA A 127 10.78 9.32 2.15
C ALA A 127 11.31 8.81 0.80
N ALA A 128 10.67 7.80 0.21
CA ALA A 128 11.02 7.27 -1.10
C ALA A 128 10.85 8.34 -2.20
N VAL A 129 9.73 9.07 -2.20
CA VAL A 129 9.50 10.19 -3.13
C VAL A 129 10.54 11.29 -2.94
N ARG A 130 10.86 11.66 -1.70
CA ARG A 130 11.90 12.68 -1.42
C ARG A 130 13.28 12.26 -1.92
N LYS A 131 13.61 10.96 -1.82
CA LYS A 131 14.87 10.41 -2.31
C LYS A 131 14.95 10.51 -3.84
N ALA A 132 13.88 10.16 -4.56
CA ALA A 132 13.80 10.32 -6.01
C ALA A 132 13.94 11.80 -6.42
N VAL A 133 13.22 12.71 -5.76
CA VAL A 133 13.34 14.16 -6.01
C VAL A 133 14.76 14.67 -5.78
N LYS A 134 15.46 14.17 -4.73
CA LYS A 134 16.85 14.54 -4.47
C LYS A 134 17.79 14.02 -5.54
N ARG A 135 17.57 12.82 -6.08
CA ARG A 135 18.41 12.23 -7.14
C ARG A 135 18.29 12.99 -8.46
N VAL A 136 17.11 13.52 -8.79
CA VAL A 136 16.91 14.30 -10.02
C VAL A 136 17.36 15.77 -9.89
N LYS A 137 17.29 16.33 -8.68
CA LYS A 137 17.75 17.72 -8.43
C LYS A 137 19.24 17.86 -8.14
N GLY A 138 19.88 16.79 -7.67
CA GLY A 138 21.31 16.74 -7.37
C GLY A 138 22.10 16.38 -8.61
#